data_AF-A0A1F3YD90-F1
#
_entry.id   AF-A0A1F3YD90-F1
#
_cell.length_a   1.000
_cell.length_b   1.000
_cell.length_c   1.000
_cell.angle_alpha   90.00
_cell.angle_beta   90.00
_cell.angle_gamma   90.00
#
_symmetry.space_group_name_H-M   'P 1'
#
loop_
_entity.id
_entity.type
_entity.pdbx_description
1 polymer ?
#
loop_
_entity_poly.entity_id
_entity_poly.type
_entity_poly.pdbx_seq_one_letter_code
_entity_poly.pdbx_strand_id
1 'polypeptide(L)'
;MDSTATDGIAAPADYNNAGKAAAQTQDAQATSVTLASFMNSATTSLALSARDADGYYTATIKSTHSAIFPVGAKMRAVAMQSGFTQVSPAGARNTPSVVKEVTGDAVRRKVVDAAKCTNCHEWLKLHGGSRVLAPETTTLVCVMCHNPRFTTSGRGIDDATLGAYTFNAADTKILNDWNFDKTKTNAALAFPATSNHFKDMVHGIHSGRSRVTPFLDVRDRTPAAITLLDFARLDFPGHLNKCETCHISGTYGSVPAGALPSTHESINAAFAAAATPANAKASRLSNNPTDIVTSPFAAACVACHDSAVVQSHMKSTGAATIKGARSSLVPGTEQCAFCHGPGKIVDVTVMHNK
;
A
#
# COMPACT_ATOMS: atom_id res chain seq x y z
N MET A 1 9.64 9.75 0.12
CA MET A 1 8.25 9.66 0.61
C MET A 1 7.95 10.82 1.53
N ASP A 2 6.69 11.22 1.61
CA ASP A 2 6.23 12.32 2.43
C ASP A 2 4.76 12.15 2.83
N SER A 3 4.33 13.00 3.75
CA SER A 3 2.94 13.35 3.98
C SER A 3 2.70 14.81 3.59
N THR A 4 1.77 15.06 2.68
CA THR A 4 1.31 16.41 2.34
C THR A 4 -0.15 16.59 2.72
N ALA A 5 -0.58 17.83 2.96
CA ALA A 5 -1.97 18.11 3.29
C ALA A 5 -2.92 17.58 2.20
N THR A 6 -3.96 16.85 2.61
CA THR A 6 -4.95 16.26 1.69
C THR A 6 -6.23 15.93 2.45
N ASP A 7 -7.36 15.79 1.74
CA ASP A 7 -8.66 15.45 2.34
C ASP A 7 -9.05 16.36 3.54
N GLY A 8 -8.70 17.65 3.48
CA GLY A 8 -8.94 18.62 4.57
C GLY A 8 -8.03 18.45 5.80
N ILE A 9 -7.09 17.52 5.77
CA ILE A 9 -6.15 17.24 6.87
C ILE A 9 -4.81 17.91 6.57
N ALA A 10 -4.46 18.93 7.38
CA ALA A 10 -3.22 19.70 7.22
C ALA A 10 -1.96 18.91 7.56
N ALA A 11 -2.04 18.00 8.54
CA ALA A 11 -0.93 17.16 8.98
C ALA A 11 -1.40 15.70 9.05
N PRO A 12 -1.33 14.95 7.94
CA PRO A 12 -1.69 13.54 7.93
C PRO A 12 -0.86 12.73 8.92
N ALA A 13 -1.43 11.67 9.48
CA ALA A 13 -0.74 10.79 10.42
C ALA A 13 0.15 9.72 9.75
N ASP A 14 0.04 9.57 8.43
CA ASP A 14 0.74 8.58 7.62
C ASP A 14 1.33 9.22 6.36
N TYR A 15 2.31 8.53 5.75
CA TYR A 15 2.73 8.83 4.39
C TYR A 15 1.52 8.78 3.45
N ASN A 16 1.50 9.68 2.48
CA ASN A 16 0.47 9.68 1.44
C ASN A 16 1.04 9.97 0.04
N ASN A 17 2.30 10.42 -0.04
CA ASN A 17 3.00 10.80 -1.28
C ASN A 17 2.11 11.62 -2.22
N ALA A 18 1.31 12.52 -1.65
CA ALA A 18 0.27 13.20 -2.40
C ALA A 18 0.81 14.39 -3.20
N GLY A 19 1.93 14.97 -2.79
CA GLY A 19 2.66 15.94 -3.60
C GLY A 19 3.46 15.20 -4.68
N LYS A 20 3.25 15.52 -5.94
CA LYS A 20 4.05 14.97 -7.04
C LYS A 20 4.78 16.10 -7.76
N ALA A 21 6.05 15.86 -8.09
CA ALA A 21 6.67 16.55 -9.23
C ALA A 21 6.11 15.96 -10.53
N ALA A 22 5.99 16.77 -11.58
CA ALA A 22 5.24 16.51 -12.81
C ALA A 22 5.60 15.25 -13.65
N ALA A 23 6.53 14.39 -13.20
CA ALA A 23 7.10 13.30 -14.00
C ALA A 23 6.76 11.87 -13.50
N GLN A 24 5.93 11.69 -12.47
CA GLN A 24 5.57 10.34 -11.98
C GLN A 24 4.33 9.78 -12.68
N THR A 25 4.53 8.67 -13.41
CA THR A 25 3.49 7.91 -14.12
C THR A 25 2.81 6.83 -13.28
N GLN A 26 3.15 6.73 -11.99
CA GLN A 26 2.63 5.70 -11.09
C GLN A 26 1.77 6.31 -9.98
N ASP A 27 0.74 5.55 -9.61
CA ASP A 27 -0.11 5.73 -8.43
C ASP A 27 0.75 6.03 -7.19
N ALA A 28 0.25 6.86 -6.27
CA ALA A 28 0.83 7.50 -5.07
C ALA A 28 1.98 6.78 -4.31
N GLN A 29 2.96 6.23 -5.00
CA GLN A 29 4.07 5.46 -4.49
C GLN A 29 5.26 6.38 -4.26
N ALA A 30 6.15 5.95 -3.38
CA ALA A 30 7.41 6.64 -3.18
C ALA A 30 8.23 6.61 -4.49
N THR A 31 8.82 7.76 -4.85
CA THR A 31 9.77 7.84 -5.96
C THR A 31 11.02 7.03 -5.64
N SER A 32 11.46 6.20 -6.58
CA SER A 32 12.71 5.46 -6.47
C SER A 32 13.76 5.99 -7.44
N VAL A 33 15.00 6.13 -6.95
CA VAL A 33 16.19 6.41 -7.77
C VAL A 33 17.12 5.21 -7.64
N THR A 34 17.71 4.75 -8.74
CA THR A 34 18.63 3.61 -8.72
C THR A 34 20.05 4.05 -8.37
N LEU A 35 20.83 3.21 -7.69
CA LEU A 35 22.26 3.48 -7.43
C LEU A 35 23.05 3.68 -8.74
N ALA A 36 22.69 2.94 -9.80
CA ALA A 36 23.30 3.11 -11.12
C ALA A 36 23.11 4.54 -11.67
N SER A 37 21.96 5.17 -11.40
CA SER A 37 21.69 6.56 -11.80
C SER A 37 22.62 7.55 -11.11
N PHE A 38 23.05 7.29 -9.87
CA PHE A 38 24.02 8.13 -9.17
C PHE A 38 25.46 8.00 -9.71
N MET A 39 25.79 6.85 -10.31
CA MET A 39 27.08 6.60 -10.94
C MET A 39 27.15 7.10 -12.39
N ASN A 40 26.02 7.48 -12.98
CA ASN A 40 25.95 7.96 -14.35
C ASN A 40 26.39 9.43 -14.43
N SER A 41 27.58 9.67 -14.99
CA SER A 41 28.16 11.01 -15.16
C SER A 41 27.33 11.95 -16.05
N ALA A 42 26.45 11.42 -16.89
CA ALA A 42 25.52 12.23 -17.69
C ALA A 42 24.35 12.79 -16.86
N THR A 43 24.07 12.23 -15.67
CA THR A 43 22.95 12.68 -14.82
C THR A 43 23.40 13.78 -13.87
N THR A 44 23.16 15.04 -14.24
CA THR A 44 23.61 16.20 -13.46
C THR A 44 22.76 16.50 -12.23
N SER A 45 21.53 15.97 -12.15
CA SER A 45 20.59 16.14 -11.03
C SER A 45 20.81 15.16 -9.86
N LEU A 46 21.75 14.22 -10.01
CA LEU A 46 22.22 13.30 -8.97
C LEU A 46 23.73 13.49 -8.78
N ALA A 47 24.23 13.14 -7.59
CA ALA A 47 25.67 13.09 -7.33
C ALA A 47 26.00 12.00 -6.31
N LEU A 48 27.12 11.31 -6.51
CA LEU A 48 27.70 10.39 -5.54
C LEU A 48 29.07 10.92 -5.14
N SER A 49 29.34 11.03 -3.85
CA SER A 49 30.67 11.39 -3.37
C SER A 49 31.69 10.28 -3.67
N ALA A 50 32.98 10.62 -3.60
CA ALA A 50 33.99 9.59 -3.37
C ALA A 50 33.73 8.87 -2.04
N ARG A 51 34.28 7.67 -1.90
CA ARG A 51 34.28 6.93 -0.64
C ARG A 51 35.06 7.72 0.41
N ASP A 52 34.47 7.98 1.57
CA ASP A 52 35.15 8.66 2.67
C ASP A 52 36.10 7.73 3.45
N ALA A 53 36.78 8.26 4.47
CA ALA A 53 37.78 7.55 5.25
C ALA A 53 37.19 6.37 6.05
N ASP A 54 35.92 6.48 6.46
CA ASP A 54 35.19 5.42 7.17
C ASP A 54 34.56 4.40 6.20
N GLY A 55 34.66 4.69 4.90
CA GLY A 55 34.24 3.80 3.84
C GLY A 55 32.82 4.03 3.34
N TYR A 56 32.17 5.12 3.72
CA TYR A 56 30.82 5.49 3.30
C TYR A 56 30.80 6.35 2.03
N TYR A 57 29.62 6.42 1.41
CA TYR A 57 29.34 7.28 0.27
C TYR A 57 28.17 8.20 0.61
N THR A 58 28.21 9.43 0.11
CA THR A 58 27.10 10.38 0.17
C THR A 58 26.41 10.45 -1.19
N ALA A 59 25.15 10.01 -1.24
CA ALA A 59 24.30 10.14 -2.41
C ALA A 59 23.40 11.38 -2.27
N THR A 60 23.52 12.32 -3.21
CA THR A 60 22.81 13.60 -3.19
C THR A 60 21.79 13.67 -4.32
N ILE A 61 20.52 13.81 -3.97
CA ILE A 61 19.43 14.15 -4.90
C ILE A 61 19.32 15.68 -4.93
N LYS A 62 19.65 16.30 -6.06
CA LYS A 62 19.66 17.77 -6.18
C LYS A 62 18.24 18.31 -6.38
N SER A 63 18.05 19.59 -6.08
CA SER A 63 16.77 20.30 -6.24
C SER A 63 16.22 20.29 -7.67
N THR A 64 17.06 20.04 -8.67
CA THR A 64 16.67 19.93 -10.08
C THR A 64 16.12 18.56 -10.46
N HIS A 65 16.15 17.56 -9.57
CA HIS A 65 15.60 16.24 -9.86
C HIS A 65 14.09 16.20 -9.64
N SER A 66 13.39 15.46 -10.50
CA SER A 66 11.99 15.05 -10.30
C SER A 66 11.70 14.18 -9.05
N ALA A 67 12.72 13.67 -8.35
CA ALA A 67 12.56 12.78 -7.19
C ALA A 67 12.72 13.51 -5.85
N ILE A 68 12.74 14.83 -5.86
CA ILE A 68 12.77 15.65 -4.64
C ILE A 68 11.48 15.53 -3.85
N PHE A 69 11.57 15.77 -2.55
CA PHE A 69 10.36 15.93 -1.74
C PHE A 69 9.55 17.15 -2.22
N PRO A 70 8.22 17.04 -2.30
CA PRO A 70 7.36 18.18 -2.60
C PRO A 70 7.54 19.32 -1.60
N VAL A 71 7.32 20.56 -2.05
CA VAL A 71 7.30 21.72 -1.14
C VAL A 71 6.20 21.52 -0.09
N GLY A 72 6.52 21.78 1.17
CA GLY A 72 5.59 21.62 2.29
C GLY A 72 5.41 20.18 2.79
N ALA A 73 6.10 19.20 2.18
CA ALA A 73 6.15 17.82 2.66
C ALA A 73 6.53 17.76 4.15
N LYS A 74 5.76 16.99 4.91
CA LYS A 74 6.01 16.62 6.30
C LYS A 74 6.37 15.14 6.36
N MET A 75 6.91 14.70 7.50
CA MET A 75 7.31 13.30 7.73
C MET A 75 8.11 12.73 6.57
N ARG A 76 9.16 13.42 6.13
CA ARG A 76 9.98 12.94 5.03
C ARG A 76 10.90 11.84 5.50
N ALA A 77 11.10 10.85 4.64
CA ALA A 77 12.05 9.79 4.86
C ALA A 77 12.59 9.29 3.51
N VAL A 78 13.68 8.52 3.56
CA VAL A 78 14.25 7.76 2.44
C VAL A 78 14.40 6.31 2.87
N ALA A 79 14.23 5.36 1.95
CA ALA A 79 14.61 3.98 2.18
C ALA A 79 15.60 3.49 1.14
N MET A 80 16.54 2.66 1.59
CA MET A 80 17.37 1.88 0.70
C MET A 80 16.73 0.51 0.54
N GLN A 81 16.31 0.23 -0.68
CA GLN A 81 15.76 -1.08 -1.04
C GLN A 81 16.86 -2.13 -0.94
N SER A 82 16.47 -3.27 -0.39
CA SER A 82 17.28 -4.47 -0.26
C SER A 82 17.53 -5.16 -1.60
N GLY A 83 18.54 -6.02 -1.67
CA GLY A 83 18.77 -6.87 -2.84
C GLY A 83 19.63 -6.19 -3.90
N PHE A 84 20.87 -6.65 -4.06
CA PHE A 84 21.74 -6.23 -5.16
C PHE A 84 22.52 -7.41 -5.71
N THR A 85 22.87 -7.34 -6.99
CA THR A 85 23.80 -8.29 -7.60
C THR A 85 25.21 -7.83 -7.31
N GLN A 86 25.93 -8.57 -6.46
CA GLN A 86 27.37 -8.38 -6.30
C GLN A 86 28.06 -8.87 -7.58
N VAL A 87 29.00 -8.07 -8.07
CA VAL A 87 29.76 -8.38 -9.29
C VAL A 87 30.88 -9.39 -9.01
N SER A 88 31.53 -9.29 -7.84
CA SER A 88 32.61 -10.19 -7.44
C SER A 88 32.63 -10.44 -5.92
N PRO A 89 32.51 -11.70 -5.47
CA PRO A 89 32.09 -12.86 -6.26
C PRO A 89 30.67 -12.64 -6.79
N ALA A 90 30.40 -13.11 -8.00
CA ALA A 90 29.09 -12.93 -8.63
C ALA A 90 28.00 -13.59 -7.79
N GLY A 91 26.97 -12.84 -7.40
CA GLY A 91 25.87 -13.41 -6.65
C GLY A 91 24.82 -12.39 -6.21
N ALA A 92 23.59 -12.85 -6.05
CA ALA A 92 22.54 -12.06 -5.43
C ALA A 92 22.81 -11.92 -3.92
N ARG A 93 22.91 -10.68 -3.45
CA ARG A 93 23.02 -10.36 -2.02
C ARG A 93 21.70 -9.80 -1.54
N ASN A 94 21.13 -10.46 -0.56
CA ASN A 94 19.96 -9.96 0.15
C ASN A 94 20.44 -9.30 1.44
N THR A 95 20.07 -8.04 1.62
CA THR A 95 20.22 -7.31 2.87
C THR A 95 18.84 -6.94 3.37
N PRO A 96 18.62 -6.66 4.65
CA PRO A 96 17.36 -6.09 5.08
C PRO A 96 17.20 -4.65 4.55
N SER A 97 15.96 -4.24 4.25
CA SER A 97 15.68 -2.86 3.86
C SER A 97 15.89 -1.92 5.04
N VAL A 98 16.46 -0.73 4.78
CA VAL A 98 16.66 0.29 5.82
C VAL A 98 15.89 1.56 5.46
N VAL A 99 15.30 2.19 6.48
CA VAL A 99 14.57 3.46 6.37
C VAL A 99 15.29 4.48 7.24
N LYS A 100 15.43 5.70 6.71
CA LYS A 100 15.99 6.84 7.41
C LYS A 100 15.07 8.04 7.27
N GLU A 101 14.59 8.53 8.39
CA GLU A 101 13.79 9.74 8.49
C GLU A 101 14.66 11.00 8.36
N VAL A 102 14.10 12.05 7.78
CA VAL A 102 14.76 13.35 7.69
C VAL A 102 14.82 13.95 9.10
N THR A 103 16.02 14.38 9.50
CA THR A 103 16.23 15.00 10.82
C THR A 103 15.39 16.27 10.95
N GLY A 104 14.68 16.40 12.07
CA GLY A 104 13.77 17.52 12.35
C GLY A 104 12.33 17.34 11.85
N ASP A 105 12.07 16.35 11.00
CA ASP A 105 10.69 15.99 10.62
C ASP A 105 10.06 15.07 11.68
N ALA A 106 8.73 15.07 11.74
CA ALA A 106 8.00 14.05 12.50
C ALA A 106 8.27 12.63 11.94
N VAL A 107 8.37 11.65 12.82
CA VAL A 107 8.60 10.24 12.46
C VAL A 107 7.27 9.52 12.37
N ARG A 108 7.09 8.68 11.34
CA ARG A 108 5.89 7.86 11.22
C ARG A 108 5.83 6.85 12.37
N ARG A 109 4.67 6.75 13.01
CA ARG A 109 4.39 5.76 14.06
C ARG A 109 4.72 4.32 13.64
N LYS A 110 5.17 3.53 14.61
CA LYS A 110 5.30 2.07 14.51
C LYS A 110 4.05 1.42 15.11
N VAL A 111 3.42 0.52 14.36
CA VAL A 111 2.12 -0.10 14.72
C VAL A 111 2.19 -1.62 14.73
N VAL A 112 3.12 -2.18 13.98
CA VAL A 112 3.38 -3.62 13.90
C VAL A 112 4.86 -3.84 14.03
N ASP A 113 5.22 -5.01 14.54
CA ASP A 113 6.61 -5.39 14.81
C ASP A 113 7.12 -6.32 13.70
N ALA A 114 8.29 -6.02 13.15
CA ALA A 114 8.92 -6.84 12.12
C ALA A 114 9.29 -8.23 12.65
N ALA A 115 9.74 -8.32 13.91
CA ALA A 115 10.10 -9.58 14.56
C ALA A 115 8.89 -10.53 14.63
N LYS A 116 7.70 -9.97 14.80
CA LYS A 116 6.45 -10.74 14.84
C LYS A 116 6.07 -11.32 13.49
N CYS A 117 6.32 -10.59 12.39
CA CYS A 117 6.13 -11.12 11.03
C CYS A 117 7.08 -12.29 10.73
N THR A 118 8.32 -12.20 11.22
CA THR A 118 9.36 -13.21 10.96
C THR A 118 9.18 -14.51 11.73
N ASN A 119 8.28 -14.56 12.72
CA ASN A 119 7.88 -15.81 13.38
C ASN A 119 7.25 -16.82 12.40
N CYS A 120 6.63 -16.35 11.32
CA CYS A 120 6.04 -17.20 10.29
C CYS A 120 6.76 -17.08 8.93
N HIS A 121 7.29 -15.90 8.61
CA HIS A 121 7.88 -15.64 7.30
C HIS A 121 9.39 -15.83 7.22
N GLU A 122 10.06 -16.14 8.34
CA GLU A 122 11.53 -16.17 8.48
C GLU A 122 12.17 -14.85 8.00
N TRP A 123 12.43 -14.76 6.69
CA TRP A 123 12.74 -13.52 5.97
C TRP A 123 11.65 -13.24 4.95
N LEU A 124 10.85 -12.19 5.19
CA LEU A 124 9.83 -11.81 4.23
C LEU A 124 10.46 -11.01 3.09
N LYS A 125 10.51 -11.61 1.90
CA LYS A 125 11.09 -11.02 0.69
C LYS A 125 10.01 -10.80 -0.36
N LEU A 126 9.68 -9.55 -0.64
CA LEU A 126 8.65 -9.16 -1.60
C LEU A 126 9.23 -8.37 -2.78
N HIS A 127 8.42 -8.23 -3.83
CA HIS A 127 8.78 -7.50 -5.07
C HIS A 127 10.07 -8.01 -5.74
N GLY A 128 10.17 -9.33 -5.94
CA GLY A 128 11.36 -9.94 -6.56
C GLY A 128 12.59 -9.94 -5.65
N GLY A 129 12.39 -9.87 -4.33
CA GLY A 129 13.47 -9.89 -3.34
C GLY A 129 14.04 -8.52 -3.00
N SER A 130 13.45 -7.45 -3.53
CA SER A 130 13.98 -6.09 -3.35
C SER A 130 13.43 -5.37 -2.11
N ARG A 131 12.39 -5.91 -1.46
CA ARG A 131 11.87 -5.41 -0.17
C ARG A 131 11.90 -6.56 0.82
N VAL A 132 12.91 -6.53 1.69
CA VAL A 132 13.26 -7.58 2.63
C VAL A 132 13.02 -7.06 4.05
N LEU A 133 12.17 -7.78 4.78
CA LEU A 133 11.93 -7.61 6.20
C LEU A 133 12.66 -8.73 6.96
N ALA A 134 13.38 -8.35 8.00
CA ALA A 134 14.04 -9.24 8.95
C ALA A 134 13.68 -8.83 10.40
N PRO A 135 13.95 -9.64 11.44
CA PRO A 135 13.47 -9.39 12.79
C PRO A 135 13.84 -8.00 13.34
N GLU A 136 15.07 -7.55 13.04
CA GLU A 136 15.63 -6.28 13.53
C GLU A 136 15.29 -5.06 12.65
N THR A 137 14.41 -5.23 11.66
CA THR A 137 14.05 -4.14 10.74
C THR A 137 12.72 -3.49 11.07
N THR A 138 12.23 -2.67 10.15
CA THR A 138 10.99 -1.95 10.26
C THR A 138 10.09 -2.27 9.07
N THR A 139 8.79 -2.37 9.33
CA THR A 139 7.75 -2.47 8.29
C THR A 139 7.58 -1.15 7.52
N LEU A 140 8.30 -0.09 7.90
CA LEU A 140 8.22 1.21 7.27
C LEU A 140 8.59 1.18 5.77
N VAL A 141 9.43 0.26 5.31
CA VAL A 141 9.70 0.15 3.85
C VAL A 141 8.44 -0.17 3.06
N CYS A 142 7.51 -0.93 3.64
CA CYS A 142 6.26 -1.33 3.00
C CYS A 142 5.27 -0.15 2.94
N VAL A 143 5.05 0.52 4.07
CA VAL A 143 4.04 1.59 4.20
C VAL A 143 4.39 2.87 3.45
N MET A 144 5.63 3.01 2.99
CA MET A 144 6.04 4.07 2.07
C MET A 144 5.29 4.02 0.74
N CYS A 145 5.01 2.81 0.23
CA CYS A 145 4.28 2.60 -1.02
C CYS A 145 2.86 2.11 -0.75
N HIS A 146 2.69 1.20 0.22
CA HIS A 146 1.39 0.70 0.66
C HIS A 146 0.72 1.69 1.61
N ASN A 147 0.43 2.88 1.09
CA ASN A 147 -0.18 3.99 1.82
C ASN A 147 -1.68 4.12 1.49
N PRO A 148 -2.43 5.03 2.14
CA PRO A 148 -3.89 5.13 2.01
C PRO A 148 -4.39 5.35 0.58
N ARG A 149 -3.57 5.91 -0.32
CA ARG A 149 -3.96 6.18 -1.71
C ARG A 149 -3.71 5.02 -2.66
N PHE A 150 -2.90 4.04 -2.27
CA PHE A 150 -2.42 3.03 -3.20
C PHE A 150 -3.50 2.00 -3.51
N THR A 151 -3.86 1.87 -4.79
CA THR A 151 -4.86 0.90 -5.27
C THR A 151 -4.21 -0.17 -6.15
N THR A 152 -4.96 -1.22 -6.44
CA THR A 152 -4.63 -2.19 -7.49
C THR A 152 -4.43 -1.53 -8.87
N SER A 153 -3.66 -2.18 -9.74
CA SER A 153 -3.32 -1.67 -11.08
C SER A 153 -3.91 -2.44 -12.24
N GLY A 154 -4.43 -3.65 -12.02
CA GLY A 154 -4.84 -4.56 -13.09
C GLY A 154 -5.87 -3.97 -14.06
N ARG A 155 -6.80 -3.15 -13.57
CA ARG A 155 -7.81 -2.48 -14.40
C ARG A 155 -7.25 -1.52 -15.45
N GLY A 156 -5.98 -1.15 -15.35
CA GLY A 156 -5.31 -0.24 -16.28
C GLY A 156 -4.64 -0.90 -17.50
N ILE A 157 -4.71 -2.23 -17.61
CA ILE A 157 -4.11 -2.98 -18.72
C ILE A 157 -4.98 -2.83 -19.96
N ASP A 158 -4.40 -2.38 -21.08
CA ASP A 158 -5.13 -2.24 -22.34
C ASP A 158 -5.43 -3.60 -23.00
N ASP A 159 -6.48 -3.64 -23.83
CA ASP A 159 -6.96 -4.88 -24.46
C ASP A 159 -5.91 -5.55 -25.36
N ALA A 160 -5.07 -4.76 -26.06
CA ALA A 160 -4.05 -5.32 -26.95
C ALA A 160 -2.96 -6.03 -26.14
N THR A 161 -2.47 -5.38 -25.08
CA THR A 161 -1.50 -5.96 -24.15
C THR A 161 -2.08 -7.21 -23.47
N LEU A 162 -3.32 -7.14 -22.97
CA LEU A 162 -3.96 -8.27 -22.28
C LEU A 162 -4.23 -9.44 -23.24
N GLY A 163 -4.68 -9.16 -24.47
CA GLY A 163 -4.94 -10.14 -25.50
C GLY A 163 -3.67 -10.91 -25.88
N ALA A 164 -2.55 -10.20 -26.07
CA ALA A 164 -1.25 -10.76 -26.38
C ALA A 164 -0.58 -11.51 -25.20
N TYR A 165 -0.98 -11.21 -23.96
CA TYR A 165 -0.38 -11.85 -22.79
C TYR A 165 -0.77 -13.34 -22.68
N THR A 166 0.24 -14.20 -22.55
CA THR A 166 0.06 -15.64 -22.36
C THR A 166 0.18 -15.97 -20.88
N PHE A 167 -0.95 -16.33 -20.26
CA PHE A 167 -0.98 -16.81 -18.88
C PHE A 167 -0.48 -18.26 -18.80
N ASN A 168 0.24 -18.61 -17.73
CA ASN A 168 0.60 -20.00 -17.46
C ASN A 168 -0.64 -20.80 -16.99
N ALA A 169 -0.49 -22.11 -16.82
CA ALA A 169 -1.59 -23.00 -16.43
C ALA A 169 -2.20 -22.64 -15.06
N ALA A 170 -1.37 -22.22 -14.09
CA ALA A 170 -1.85 -21.84 -12.76
C ALA A 170 -2.66 -20.53 -12.81
N ASP A 171 -2.15 -19.52 -13.53
CA ASP A 171 -2.85 -18.25 -13.74
C ASP A 171 -4.17 -18.46 -14.52
N THR A 172 -4.16 -19.35 -15.52
CA THR A 172 -5.37 -19.70 -16.28
C THR A 172 -6.43 -20.30 -15.36
N LYS A 173 -6.04 -21.15 -14.41
CA LYS A 173 -6.97 -21.68 -13.41
C LYS A 173 -7.57 -20.56 -12.54
N ILE A 174 -6.76 -19.60 -12.08
CA ILE A 174 -7.25 -18.46 -11.30
C ILE A 174 -8.26 -17.65 -12.12
N LEU A 175 -7.94 -17.34 -13.39
CA LEU A 175 -8.83 -16.59 -14.27
C LEU A 175 -10.17 -17.32 -14.50
N ASN A 176 -10.13 -18.65 -14.65
CA ASN A 176 -11.35 -19.45 -14.75
C ASN A 176 -12.18 -19.42 -13.47
N ASP A 177 -11.53 -19.56 -12.30
CA ASP A 177 -12.21 -19.45 -10.99
C ASP A 177 -12.84 -18.05 -10.80
N TRP A 178 -12.24 -17.01 -11.39
CA TRP A 178 -12.77 -15.63 -11.39
C TRP A 178 -13.77 -15.36 -12.53
N ASN A 179 -14.05 -16.34 -13.38
CA ASN A 179 -14.89 -16.20 -14.56
C ASN A 179 -14.46 -15.03 -15.48
N PHE A 180 -13.14 -14.84 -15.61
CA PHE A 180 -12.53 -13.76 -16.37
C PHE A 180 -12.37 -14.16 -17.84
N ASP A 181 -12.84 -13.29 -18.74
CA ASP A 181 -12.73 -13.46 -20.19
C ASP A 181 -11.92 -12.31 -20.79
N LYS A 182 -10.68 -12.63 -21.18
CA LYS A 182 -9.74 -11.65 -21.74
C LYS A 182 -10.08 -11.21 -23.17
N THR A 183 -11.07 -11.84 -23.83
CA THR A 183 -11.44 -11.52 -25.22
C THR A 183 -12.47 -10.40 -25.32
N LYS A 184 -13.08 -10.01 -24.20
CA LYS A 184 -14.06 -8.91 -24.14
C LYS A 184 -13.38 -7.55 -24.31
N THR A 185 -14.11 -6.60 -24.89
CA THR A 185 -13.71 -5.19 -24.88
C THR A 185 -13.58 -4.68 -23.45
N ASN A 186 -12.50 -3.96 -23.16
CA ASN A 186 -12.14 -3.46 -21.84
C ASN A 186 -12.08 -4.57 -20.77
N ALA A 187 -11.67 -5.79 -21.14
CA ALA A 187 -11.72 -6.96 -20.26
C ALA A 187 -11.05 -6.71 -18.89
N ALA A 188 -9.95 -5.96 -18.86
CA ALA A 188 -9.23 -5.64 -17.64
C ALA A 188 -10.09 -4.95 -16.57
N LEU A 189 -11.18 -4.26 -16.92
CA LEU A 189 -12.09 -3.64 -15.95
C LEU A 189 -12.82 -4.68 -15.08
N ALA A 190 -12.89 -5.94 -15.51
CA ALA A 190 -13.44 -7.04 -14.72
C ALA A 190 -12.48 -7.52 -13.62
N PHE A 191 -11.20 -7.11 -13.64
CA PHE A 191 -10.28 -7.41 -12.53
C PHE A 191 -10.77 -6.79 -11.21
N PRO A 192 -10.41 -7.37 -10.06
CA PRO A 192 -10.77 -6.83 -8.75
C PRO A 192 -10.25 -5.39 -8.58
N ALA A 193 -11.03 -4.54 -7.90
CA ALA A 193 -10.61 -3.24 -7.39
C ALA A 193 -10.47 -3.30 -5.87
N THR A 194 -9.23 -3.29 -5.37
CA THR A 194 -8.94 -3.37 -3.93
C THR A 194 -7.94 -2.30 -3.51
N SER A 195 -7.96 -1.98 -2.22
CA SER A 195 -6.97 -1.11 -1.61
C SER A 195 -5.69 -1.89 -1.37
N ASN A 196 -4.57 -1.30 -1.79
CA ASN A 196 -3.23 -1.76 -1.45
C ASN A 196 -2.63 -0.93 -0.30
N HIS A 197 -3.45 -0.21 0.46
CA HIS A 197 -3.04 0.35 1.74
C HIS A 197 -2.62 -0.78 2.69
N PHE A 198 -1.51 -0.62 3.41
CA PHE A 198 -0.87 -1.70 4.15
C PHE A 198 -1.80 -2.41 5.14
N LYS A 199 -2.65 -1.68 5.88
CA LYS A 199 -3.59 -2.29 6.83
C LYS A 199 -4.65 -3.14 6.11
N ASP A 200 -5.23 -2.62 5.02
CA ASP A 200 -6.26 -3.30 4.24
C ASP A 200 -5.69 -4.55 3.55
N MET A 201 -4.50 -4.43 2.97
CA MET A 201 -3.81 -5.53 2.29
C MET A 201 -3.39 -6.63 3.27
N VAL A 202 -2.70 -6.28 4.37
CA VAL A 202 -2.19 -7.27 5.32
C VAL A 202 -3.34 -7.99 6.01
N HIS A 203 -4.35 -7.27 6.51
CA HIS A 203 -5.52 -7.92 7.11
C HIS A 203 -6.30 -8.73 6.07
N GLY A 204 -6.50 -8.19 4.87
CA GLY A 204 -7.24 -8.86 3.80
C GLY A 204 -6.59 -10.17 3.35
N ILE A 205 -5.27 -10.20 3.21
CA ILE A 205 -4.49 -11.40 2.90
C ILE A 205 -4.64 -12.41 4.03
N HIS A 206 -4.25 -12.06 5.26
CA HIS A 206 -4.19 -13.03 6.36
C HIS A 206 -5.58 -13.46 6.86
N SER A 207 -6.63 -12.71 6.59
CA SER A 207 -7.99 -13.17 6.85
C SER A 207 -8.45 -14.24 5.86
N GLY A 208 -7.87 -14.26 4.65
CA GLY A 208 -8.03 -15.30 3.66
C GLY A 208 -9.45 -15.85 3.55
N ARG A 209 -9.61 -17.15 3.81
CA ARG A 209 -10.89 -17.88 3.74
C ARG A 209 -11.96 -17.38 4.75
N SER A 210 -11.57 -16.73 5.83
CA SER A 210 -12.53 -16.21 6.82
C SER A 210 -13.31 -15.00 6.31
N ARG A 211 -12.88 -14.38 5.21
CA ARG A 211 -13.59 -13.25 4.60
C ARG A 211 -14.82 -13.69 3.82
N VAL A 212 -15.88 -12.88 3.88
CA VAL A 212 -17.06 -13.05 3.00
C VAL A 212 -16.72 -12.60 1.58
N THR A 213 -16.00 -11.48 1.44
CA THR A 213 -15.49 -10.99 0.16
C THR A 213 -13.99 -11.31 0.09
N PRO A 214 -13.53 -12.21 -0.78
CA PRO A 214 -12.11 -12.54 -0.87
C PRO A 214 -11.21 -11.33 -1.13
N PHE A 215 -9.96 -11.37 -0.63
CA PHE A 215 -8.92 -10.43 -1.06
C PHE A 215 -8.31 -10.94 -2.37
N LEU A 216 -8.61 -10.25 -3.47
CA LEU A 216 -8.06 -10.54 -4.79
C LEU A 216 -7.36 -9.29 -5.32
N ASP A 217 -6.21 -9.45 -5.95
CA ASP A 217 -5.44 -8.35 -6.53
C ASP A 217 -4.84 -8.77 -7.88
N VAL A 218 -4.73 -7.79 -8.80
CA VAL A 218 -4.04 -7.95 -10.07
C VAL A 218 -3.04 -6.82 -10.23
N ARG A 219 -1.77 -7.20 -10.41
CA ARG A 219 -0.68 -6.25 -10.61
C ARG A 219 -0.27 -6.20 -12.07
N ASP A 220 -0.48 -5.04 -12.68
CA ASP A 220 0.09 -4.65 -13.96
C ASP A 220 1.59 -4.35 -13.80
N ARG A 221 2.43 -5.20 -14.38
CA ARG A 221 3.88 -4.99 -14.63
C ARG A 221 4.20 -5.21 -16.11
N THR A 222 3.24 -4.95 -16.99
CA THR A 222 3.37 -5.20 -18.41
C THR A 222 4.50 -4.36 -19.04
N PRO A 223 5.16 -4.86 -20.09
CA PRO A 223 4.94 -6.17 -20.71
C PRO A 223 5.56 -7.34 -19.93
N ALA A 224 6.35 -7.07 -18.88
CA ALA A 224 7.13 -8.10 -18.18
C ALA A 224 6.25 -9.12 -17.44
N ALA A 225 5.17 -8.69 -16.79
CA ALA A 225 4.25 -9.61 -16.12
C ALA A 225 2.86 -9.02 -15.89
N ILE A 226 1.84 -9.89 -15.87
CA ILE A 226 0.57 -9.67 -15.18
C ILE A 226 0.57 -10.64 -14.01
N THR A 227 0.44 -10.15 -12.77
CA THR A 227 0.50 -11.02 -11.59
C THR A 227 -0.86 -11.07 -10.92
N LEU A 228 -1.48 -12.26 -10.95
CA LEU A 228 -2.73 -12.56 -10.27
C LEU A 228 -2.43 -12.98 -8.83
N LEU A 229 -3.18 -12.44 -7.89
CA LEU A 229 -3.06 -12.74 -6.48
C LEU A 229 -4.44 -13.15 -5.95
N ASP A 230 -4.60 -14.43 -5.66
CA ASP A 230 -5.82 -15.01 -5.09
C ASP A 230 -5.55 -15.48 -3.66
N PHE A 231 -6.18 -14.81 -2.68
CA PHE A 231 -6.09 -15.18 -1.28
C PHE A 231 -7.41 -15.75 -0.73
N ALA A 232 -8.37 -16.10 -1.59
CA ALA A 232 -9.67 -16.64 -1.18
C ALA A 232 -9.57 -17.94 -0.38
N ARG A 233 -8.49 -18.69 -0.58
CA ARG A 233 -8.24 -19.98 0.08
C ARG A 233 -7.00 -19.96 0.98
N LEU A 234 -6.46 -18.78 1.29
CA LEU A 234 -5.37 -18.68 2.24
C LEU A 234 -5.90 -19.00 3.64
N ASP A 235 -5.22 -19.93 4.32
CA ASP A 235 -5.51 -20.31 5.69
C ASP A 235 -4.38 -19.74 6.58
N PHE A 236 -4.74 -18.97 7.61
CA PHE A 236 -3.78 -18.39 8.53
C PHE A 236 -3.38 -19.42 9.60
N PRO A 237 -2.09 -19.69 9.80
CA PRO A 237 -1.65 -20.77 10.69
C PRO A 237 -1.82 -20.45 12.20
N GLY A 238 -2.01 -19.18 12.55
CA GLY A 238 -2.17 -18.74 13.93
C GLY A 238 -3.61 -18.34 14.29
N HIS A 239 -3.77 -17.67 15.43
CA HIS A 239 -5.04 -17.07 15.83
C HIS A 239 -5.18 -15.69 15.21
N LEU A 240 -5.99 -15.58 14.15
CA LEU A 240 -6.19 -14.33 13.41
C LEU A 240 -6.71 -13.18 14.30
N ASN A 241 -7.54 -13.52 15.28
CA ASN A 241 -8.07 -12.57 16.25
C ASN A 241 -7.03 -12.15 17.30
N LYS A 242 -5.91 -12.84 17.50
CA LYS A 242 -4.88 -12.44 18.47
C LYS A 242 -4.03 -11.30 17.89
N CYS A 243 -4.45 -10.05 18.06
CA CYS A 243 -3.85 -8.87 17.40
C CYS A 243 -2.34 -8.75 17.61
N GLU A 244 -1.85 -9.09 18.82
CA GLU A 244 -0.43 -9.06 19.15
C GLU A 244 0.40 -10.13 18.46
N THR A 245 -0.20 -10.98 17.61
CA THR A 245 0.53 -11.81 16.64
C THR A 245 1.30 -10.95 15.64
N CYS A 246 0.85 -9.72 15.36
CA CYS A 246 1.54 -8.77 14.47
C CYS A 246 1.77 -7.40 15.13
N HIS A 247 0.80 -6.93 15.90
CA HIS A 247 0.82 -5.57 16.46
C HIS A 247 1.76 -5.42 17.65
N ILE A 248 2.32 -4.22 17.80
CA ILE A 248 2.96 -3.81 19.04
C ILE A 248 1.86 -3.63 20.10
N SER A 249 2.13 -3.98 21.37
CA SER A 249 1.12 -3.85 22.42
C SER A 249 0.66 -2.40 22.53
N GLY A 250 -0.66 -2.19 22.67
CA GLY A 250 -1.28 -0.86 22.77
C GLY A 250 -1.46 -0.09 21.46
N THR A 251 -1.01 -0.60 20.30
CA THR A 251 -1.07 0.17 19.03
C THR A 251 -2.26 -0.15 18.13
N TYR A 252 -3.21 -0.98 18.58
CA TYR A 252 -4.32 -1.50 17.76
C TYR A 252 -5.72 -1.19 18.33
N GLY A 253 -5.81 -0.44 19.44
CA GLY A 253 -7.09 -0.06 20.06
C GLY A 253 -7.72 1.22 19.49
N SER A 254 -7.03 1.95 18.61
CA SER A 254 -7.53 3.19 18.02
C SER A 254 -6.84 3.54 16.71
N VAL A 255 -7.42 4.50 15.99
CA VAL A 255 -6.82 5.14 14.80
C VAL A 255 -6.49 6.59 15.16
N PRO A 256 -5.29 7.10 14.84
CA PRO A 256 -4.89 8.46 15.21
C PRO A 256 -5.69 9.51 14.45
N ALA A 257 -5.82 10.69 15.06
CA ALA A 257 -6.28 11.89 14.36
C ALA A 257 -5.39 12.16 13.14
N GLY A 258 -6.00 12.61 12.04
CA GLY A 258 -5.29 12.85 10.78
C GLY A 258 -4.98 11.58 9.97
N ALA A 259 -5.48 10.41 10.37
CA ALA A 259 -5.46 9.23 9.50
C ALA A 259 -6.31 9.45 8.25
N LEU A 260 -5.81 9.00 7.10
CA LEU A 260 -6.46 9.16 5.80
C LEU A 260 -7.32 7.93 5.45
N PRO A 261 -8.37 8.11 4.62
CA PRO A 261 -9.19 7.01 4.15
C PRO A 261 -8.40 6.07 3.23
N SER A 262 -8.74 4.79 3.24
CA SER A 262 -8.19 3.81 2.30
C SER A 262 -8.92 3.92 0.96
N THR A 263 -8.18 4.18 -0.13
CA THR A 263 -8.72 4.17 -1.48
C THR A 263 -8.79 2.73 -2.00
N HIS A 264 -9.96 2.31 -2.49
CA HIS A 264 -10.18 1.02 -3.14
C HIS A 264 -10.15 1.13 -4.67
N GLU A 265 -10.67 2.23 -5.21
CA GLU A 265 -10.68 2.50 -6.64
C GLU A 265 -10.55 4.00 -6.87
N SER A 266 -9.65 4.40 -7.77
CA SER A 266 -9.54 5.79 -8.18
C SER A 266 -10.45 6.02 -9.38
N ILE A 267 -11.29 7.05 -9.33
CA ILE A 267 -12.25 7.35 -10.40
C ILE A 267 -12.19 8.84 -10.68
N ASN A 268 -11.57 9.24 -11.79
CA ASN A 268 -11.62 10.62 -12.26
C ASN A 268 -12.85 10.88 -13.16
N ALA A 269 -13.05 12.13 -13.57
CA ALA A 269 -14.19 12.50 -14.41
C ALA A 269 -14.23 11.76 -15.76
N ALA A 270 -13.08 11.49 -16.37
CA ALA A 270 -13.00 10.76 -17.63
C ALA A 270 -13.41 9.29 -17.46
N PHE A 271 -13.02 8.64 -16.36
CA PHE A 271 -13.41 7.26 -16.07
C PHE A 271 -14.89 7.16 -15.70
N ALA A 272 -15.42 8.13 -14.96
CA ALA A 272 -16.85 8.23 -14.67
C ALA A 272 -17.69 8.43 -15.94
N ALA A 273 -17.19 9.22 -16.91
CA ALA A 273 -17.87 9.44 -18.18
C ALA A 273 -17.75 8.25 -19.14
N ALA A 274 -16.60 7.57 -19.15
CA ALA A 274 -16.33 6.42 -20.01
C ALA A 274 -15.38 5.44 -19.31
N ALA A 275 -15.91 4.28 -18.92
CA ALA A 275 -15.13 3.24 -18.27
C ALA A 275 -14.23 2.53 -19.30
N THR A 276 -12.94 2.87 -19.31
CA THR A 276 -11.89 2.24 -20.13
C THR A 276 -10.63 1.97 -19.30
N PRO A 277 -9.79 0.99 -19.65
CA PRO A 277 -8.53 0.75 -18.96
C PRO A 277 -7.60 1.97 -18.95
N ALA A 278 -7.57 2.74 -20.05
CA ALA A 278 -6.80 3.98 -20.11
C ALA A 278 -7.27 5.00 -19.07
N ASN A 279 -8.59 5.19 -18.93
CA ASN A 279 -9.16 6.10 -17.93
C ASN A 279 -8.99 5.57 -16.50
N ALA A 280 -9.08 4.25 -16.28
CA ALA A 280 -8.79 3.63 -14.99
C ALA A 280 -7.33 3.85 -14.57
N LYS A 281 -6.38 3.70 -15.50
CA LYS A 281 -4.95 3.97 -15.28
C LYS A 281 -4.70 5.45 -14.97
N ALA A 282 -5.31 6.36 -15.74
CA ALA A 282 -5.16 7.80 -15.54
C ALA A 282 -5.77 8.29 -14.21
N SER A 283 -6.87 7.68 -13.77
CA SER A 283 -7.55 8.05 -12.52
C SER A 283 -6.67 7.96 -11.28
N ARG A 284 -5.71 7.02 -11.29
CA ARG A 284 -4.80 6.75 -10.15
C ARG A 284 -3.69 7.79 -9.98
N LEU A 285 -3.58 8.76 -10.89
CA LEU A 285 -2.52 9.76 -10.82
C LEU A 285 -2.78 10.84 -9.75
N SER A 286 -4.04 11.06 -9.38
CA SER A 286 -4.52 12.08 -8.43
C SER A 286 -5.59 11.53 -7.50
N ASN A 287 -5.85 12.23 -6.39
CA ASN A 287 -7.08 12.00 -5.63
C ASN A 287 -8.24 12.63 -6.40
N ASN A 288 -9.35 11.91 -6.48
CA ASN A 288 -10.55 12.40 -7.15
C ASN A 288 -11.72 12.40 -6.17
N PRO A 289 -12.64 13.38 -6.24
CA PRO A 289 -13.85 13.40 -5.41
C PRO A 289 -14.70 12.13 -5.52
N THR A 290 -14.63 11.46 -6.67
CA THR A 290 -15.38 10.23 -6.98
C THR A 290 -14.62 8.94 -6.67
N ASP A 291 -13.40 9.00 -6.12
CA ASP A 291 -12.70 7.80 -5.67
C ASP A 291 -13.56 6.99 -4.70
N ILE A 292 -13.52 5.66 -4.80
CA ILE A 292 -14.19 4.78 -3.85
C ILE A 292 -13.25 4.56 -2.66
N VAL A 293 -13.70 4.99 -1.48
CA VAL A 293 -12.90 4.98 -0.25
C VAL A 293 -13.63 4.34 0.93
N THR A 294 -12.86 3.91 1.91
CA THR A 294 -13.34 3.51 3.23
C THR A 294 -12.68 4.38 4.31
N SER A 295 -13.47 4.83 5.28
CA SER A 295 -13.02 5.71 6.35
C SER A 295 -11.93 5.06 7.24
N PRO A 296 -11.06 5.86 7.88
CA PRO A 296 -9.81 5.36 8.45
C PRO A 296 -9.96 4.26 9.51
N PHE A 297 -10.90 4.40 10.44
CA PHE A 297 -11.16 3.42 11.50
C PHE A 297 -11.81 2.17 10.90
N ALA A 298 -12.87 2.34 10.12
CA ALA A 298 -13.61 1.23 9.55
C ALA A 298 -12.76 0.39 8.59
N ALA A 299 -11.82 0.99 7.85
CA ALA A 299 -10.87 0.27 6.99
C ALA A 299 -9.99 -0.72 7.79
N ALA A 300 -9.69 -0.44 9.07
CA ALA A 300 -8.93 -1.37 9.90
C ALA A 300 -9.75 -2.62 10.28
N CYS A 301 -11.08 -2.49 10.37
CA CYS A 301 -11.98 -3.53 10.85
C CYS A 301 -12.61 -4.33 9.70
N VAL A 302 -13.06 -3.65 8.64
CA VAL A 302 -13.81 -4.26 7.53
C VAL A 302 -12.95 -5.19 6.68
N ALA A 303 -11.62 -5.12 6.80
CA ALA A 303 -10.73 -6.07 6.13
C ALA A 303 -10.89 -7.52 6.64
N CYS A 304 -11.38 -7.70 7.88
CA CYS A 304 -11.71 -9.01 8.46
C CYS A 304 -13.23 -9.17 8.66
N HIS A 305 -13.92 -8.08 9.06
CA HIS A 305 -15.35 -8.07 9.35
C HIS A 305 -16.16 -7.47 8.19
N ASP A 306 -16.32 -8.22 7.11
CA ASP A 306 -16.89 -7.73 5.85
C ASP A 306 -18.31 -8.22 5.54
N SER A 307 -19.02 -8.82 6.50
CA SER A 307 -20.42 -9.20 6.29
C SER A 307 -21.33 -7.97 6.12
N ALA A 308 -22.42 -8.11 5.38
CA ALA A 308 -23.36 -7.01 5.11
C ALA A 308 -23.95 -6.40 6.40
N VAL A 309 -24.25 -7.23 7.39
CA VAL A 309 -24.77 -6.79 8.69
C VAL A 309 -23.74 -5.95 9.44
N VAL A 310 -22.47 -6.39 9.46
CA VAL A 310 -21.41 -5.64 10.14
C VAL A 310 -21.11 -4.33 9.42
N GLN A 311 -21.09 -4.32 8.09
CA GLN A 311 -20.94 -3.07 7.33
C GLN A 311 -22.11 -2.10 7.59
N SER A 312 -23.34 -2.60 7.77
CA SER A 312 -24.49 -1.77 8.14
C SER A 312 -24.32 -1.14 9.53
N HIS A 313 -23.83 -1.90 10.51
CA HIS A 313 -23.49 -1.40 11.84
C HIS A 313 -22.40 -0.32 11.79
N MET A 314 -21.33 -0.55 11.03
CA MET A 314 -20.24 0.43 10.86
C MET A 314 -20.75 1.74 10.25
N LYS A 315 -21.63 1.66 9.23
CA LYS A 315 -22.21 2.86 8.59
C LYS A 315 -23.15 3.63 9.53
N SER A 316 -24.08 2.92 10.17
CA SER A 316 -25.15 3.54 10.96
C SER A 316 -24.69 3.99 12.35
N THR A 317 -24.04 3.10 13.10
CA THR A 317 -23.62 3.35 14.49
C THR A 317 -22.21 3.94 14.53
N GLY A 318 -21.32 3.47 13.66
CA GLY A 318 -19.95 3.95 13.59
C GLY A 318 -19.79 5.24 12.79
N ALA A 319 -20.83 5.73 12.10
CA ALA A 319 -20.77 6.85 11.16
C ALA A 319 -19.66 6.71 10.10
N ALA A 320 -19.35 5.47 9.72
CA ALA A 320 -18.28 5.14 8.80
C ALA A 320 -18.72 5.25 7.33
N THR A 321 -17.79 5.62 6.47
CA THR A 321 -17.92 5.45 5.02
C THR A 321 -17.32 4.10 4.65
N ILE A 322 -18.09 3.17 4.09
CA ILE A 322 -17.58 1.90 3.55
C ILE A 322 -17.81 1.85 2.05
N LYS A 323 -16.72 1.80 1.26
CA LYS A 323 -16.75 1.83 -0.20
C LYS A 323 -17.67 2.92 -0.77
N GLY A 324 -17.61 4.12 -0.19
CA GLY A 324 -18.36 5.30 -0.63
C GLY A 324 -17.49 6.25 -1.44
N ALA A 325 -18.10 7.22 -2.12
CA ALA A 325 -17.35 8.26 -2.83
C ALA A 325 -16.54 9.11 -1.84
N ARG A 326 -15.31 9.50 -2.19
CA ARG A 326 -14.43 10.34 -1.36
C ARG A 326 -15.11 11.65 -0.96
N SER A 327 -15.89 12.26 -1.84
CA SER A 327 -16.67 13.48 -1.56
C SER A 327 -17.72 13.32 -0.47
N SER A 328 -18.14 12.09 -0.18
CA SER A 328 -19.09 11.79 0.91
C SER A 328 -18.41 11.54 2.25
N LEU A 329 -17.07 11.45 2.28
CA LEU A 329 -16.32 11.25 3.51
C LEU A 329 -16.30 12.56 4.31
N VAL A 330 -16.69 12.48 5.58
CA VAL A 330 -16.50 13.55 6.54
C VAL A 330 -15.40 13.11 7.52
N PRO A 331 -14.18 13.70 7.45
CA PRO A 331 -13.10 13.31 8.34
C PRO A 331 -13.47 13.47 9.82
N GLY A 332 -13.11 12.48 10.64
CA GLY A 332 -13.27 12.56 12.09
C GLY A 332 -14.69 12.31 12.64
N THR A 333 -15.64 11.88 11.81
CA THR A 333 -17.00 11.56 12.28
C THR A 333 -17.14 10.17 12.88
N GLU A 334 -16.18 9.29 12.67
CA GLU A 334 -16.26 7.90 13.14
C GLU A 334 -16.39 7.82 14.65
N GLN A 335 -17.43 7.13 15.14
CA GLN A 335 -17.71 6.98 16.57
C GLN A 335 -17.23 5.64 17.13
N CYS A 336 -16.46 4.87 16.37
CA CYS A 336 -16.04 3.51 16.70
C CYS A 336 -15.36 3.42 18.07
N ALA A 337 -14.48 4.37 18.39
CA ALA A 337 -13.72 4.39 19.65
C ALA A 337 -14.59 4.57 20.90
N PHE A 338 -15.84 5.04 20.76
CA PHE A 338 -16.77 5.17 21.89
C PHE A 338 -17.13 3.81 22.49
N CYS A 339 -17.31 2.80 21.63
CA CYS A 339 -17.66 1.44 22.03
C CYS A 339 -16.46 0.48 21.99
N HIS A 340 -15.57 0.63 20.99
CA HIS A 340 -14.47 -0.28 20.70
C HIS A 340 -13.10 0.21 21.21
N GLY A 341 -13.02 1.41 21.78
CA GLY A 341 -11.77 1.92 22.35
C GLY A 341 -11.36 1.21 23.64
N PRO A 342 -10.14 1.49 24.14
CA PRO A 342 -9.65 0.93 25.41
C PRO A 342 -10.60 1.24 26.59
N GLY A 343 -10.90 0.23 27.40
CA GLY A 343 -11.78 0.30 28.56
C GLY A 343 -13.27 0.48 28.25
N LYS A 344 -13.69 0.33 26.99
CA LYS A 344 -15.09 0.48 26.57
C LYS A 344 -15.82 -0.87 26.54
N ILE A 345 -17.15 -0.80 26.37
CA ILE A 345 -18.04 -1.96 26.50
C ILE A 345 -17.72 -3.12 25.55
N VAL A 346 -17.14 -2.82 24.39
CA VAL A 346 -16.69 -3.80 23.38
C VAL A 346 -15.25 -3.51 22.95
N ASP A 347 -14.39 -3.21 23.92
CA ASP A 347 -12.95 -2.97 23.76
C ASP A 347 -12.30 -4.03 22.86
N VAL A 348 -11.61 -3.58 21.81
CA VAL A 348 -10.92 -4.45 20.86
C VAL A 348 -9.96 -5.38 21.57
N THR A 349 -9.17 -4.89 22.53
CA THR A 349 -8.18 -5.68 23.26
C THR A 349 -8.84 -6.81 24.03
N VAL A 350 -9.98 -6.58 24.68
CA VAL A 350 -10.70 -7.60 25.46
C VAL A 350 -11.36 -8.62 24.54
N MET A 351 -12.01 -8.15 23.47
CA MET A 351 -12.75 -9.02 22.55
C MET A 351 -11.84 -9.92 21.69
N HIS A 352 -10.59 -9.51 21.50
CA HIS A 352 -9.61 -10.16 20.63
C HIS A 352 -8.44 -10.83 21.38
N ASN A 353 -8.45 -10.83 22.71
CA ASN A 353 -7.42 -11.49 23.54
C ASN A 353 -7.71 -12.99 23.79
N LYS A 354 -8.20 -13.71 22.77
CA LYS A 354 -8.50 -15.15 22.86
C LYS A 354 -7.72 -15.91 21.81
#